data_AF-A0A1F2SAI9-F1
#
_entry.id   AF-A0A1F2SAI9-F1
#
_cell.length_a   1.000
_cell.length_b   1.000
_cell.length_c   1.000
_cell.angle_alpha   90.00
_cell.angle_beta   90.00
_cell.angle_gamma   90.00
#
_symmetry.space_group_name_H-M   'P 1'
#
loop_
_entity.id
_entity.type
_entity.pdbx_description
1 polymer ?
#
loop_
_entity_poly.entity_id
_entity_poly.type
_entity_poly.pdbx_seq_one_letter_code
_entity_poly.pdbx_strand_id
1 'polypeptide(L)'
;MSREVAMNLHVLSVVSLAVLAGQIHANGASAQTQAPAPAPAASRPAPRTADGRPDLNGIWGTRGGGLPNTVQRGDTQIVVFQLDGADIFEGKDLFAALDRRGAERKANAPNKPPYKPELRAKLEETSRRQTRLDPAFYCKPQGVPRMGPPDQIVQTPGQVVLLYANRNTFRVIPTDGRPHRDDVDPSWMGDGVGRWEDDTLVVDVRNFTDESWLDADGWFHSDQMRVIERFRREGDVLHYSATVEDPVVFTGPWEMTPRRLALLTGTSDALMESPPCVERSSPHMVTDDHH
;
A
#
# COMPACT_ATOMS: atom_id res chain seq x y z
N MET A 1 27.98 88.04 35.94
CA MET A 1 26.92 88.45 35.02
C MET A 1 25.61 87.96 35.59
N SER A 2 24.77 88.92 35.99
CA SER A 2 23.42 88.83 36.58
C SER A 2 22.46 87.96 35.73
N ARG A 3 21.30 87.43 36.18
CA ARG A 3 20.30 87.92 37.15
C ARG A 3 19.15 86.87 37.28
N GLU A 4 18.46 86.84 38.45
CA GLU A 4 17.01 86.66 38.74
C GLU A 4 16.15 85.56 38.04
N VAL A 5 15.02 85.00 38.52
CA VAL A 5 14.20 84.90 39.75
C VAL A 5 13.09 83.87 39.41
N ALA A 6 12.50 83.25 40.43
CA ALA A 6 11.44 82.23 40.41
C ALA A 6 10.11 82.59 39.69
N MET A 7 9.27 81.59 39.39
CA MET A 7 7.91 81.41 39.95
C MET A 7 7.05 80.36 39.19
N ASN A 8 6.18 79.69 39.96
CA ASN A 8 5.16 78.67 39.62
C ASN A 8 4.21 79.02 38.46
N LEU A 9 3.60 77.99 37.82
CA LEU A 9 2.17 77.59 37.98
C LEU A 9 1.55 76.96 36.69
N HIS A 10 0.92 75.79 36.89
CA HIS A 10 -0.20 75.10 36.21
C HIS A 10 -0.39 75.00 34.67
N VAL A 11 -0.49 73.71 34.26
CA VAL A 11 -1.53 73.04 33.43
C VAL A 11 -1.86 73.64 32.05
N LEU A 12 -1.55 72.88 30.99
CA LEU A 12 -2.50 72.54 29.92
C LEU A 12 -2.00 71.37 29.06
N SER A 13 -2.98 70.57 28.65
CA SER A 13 -2.91 69.25 28.05
C SER A 13 -2.33 69.23 26.63
N VAL A 14 -1.36 68.35 26.36
CA VAL A 14 -1.17 67.72 25.04
C VAL A 14 -0.68 66.29 25.27
N VAL A 15 -1.61 65.34 25.26
CA VAL A 15 -1.32 63.90 25.15
C VAL A 15 -1.02 63.62 23.68
N SER A 16 0.18 63.12 23.37
CA SER A 16 0.45 62.36 22.14
C SER A 16 1.80 61.63 22.18
N LEU A 17 1.75 60.35 21.77
CA LEU A 17 2.82 59.37 21.49
C LEU A 17 3.60 58.82 22.71
N ALA A 18 3.83 57.51 22.85
CA ALA A 18 3.47 56.32 22.08
C ALA A 18 3.61 55.12 23.03
N VAL A 19 2.61 54.22 23.07
CA VAL A 19 2.75 52.91 23.72
C VAL A 19 2.84 51.86 22.63
N LEU A 20 3.94 51.11 22.71
CA LEU A 20 4.31 49.98 21.88
C LEU A 20 3.29 48.84 22.08
N ALA A 21 2.32 48.70 21.18
CA ALA A 21 1.46 47.52 21.13
C ALA A 21 2.20 46.41 20.39
N GLY A 22 2.58 45.36 21.12
CA GLY A 22 3.13 44.14 20.55
C GLY A 22 2.15 43.49 19.58
N GLN A 23 2.58 43.29 18.34
CA GLN A 23 1.84 42.48 17.38
C GLN A 23 2.13 41.00 17.66
N ILE A 24 1.19 40.36 18.35
CA ILE A 24 1.05 38.91 18.35
C ILE A 24 0.71 38.51 16.91
N HIS A 25 1.67 37.93 16.19
CA HIS A 25 1.39 37.26 14.93
C HIS A 25 0.62 35.98 15.28
N ALA A 26 -0.71 36.04 15.19
CA ALA A 26 -1.53 34.85 15.17
C ALA A 26 -1.17 34.07 13.89
N ASN A 27 -0.56 32.90 14.04
CA ASN A 27 -0.46 31.92 12.98
C ASN A 27 -1.88 31.52 12.57
N GLY A 28 -2.43 32.21 11.58
CA GLY A 28 -3.61 31.78 10.87
C GLY A 28 -3.28 30.50 10.12
N ALA A 29 -3.58 29.36 10.73
CA ALA A 29 -3.69 28.11 10.00
C ALA A 29 -4.80 28.32 8.95
N SER A 30 -4.41 28.57 7.69
CA SER A 30 -5.29 28.44 6.56
C SER A 30 -5.62 26.96 6.41
N ALA A 31 -6.63 26.52 7.16
CA ALA A 31 -7.33 25.28 6.89
C ALA A 31 -7.87 25.40 5.46
N GLN A 32 -7.17 24.79 4.50
CA GLN A 32 -7.76 24.49 3.21
C GLN A 32 -8.93 23.56 3.50
N THR A 33 -10.14 24.13 3.56
CA THR A 33 -11.38 23.38 3.51
C THR A 33 -11.41 22.69 2.15
N GLN A 34 -10.89 21.47 2.12
CA GLN A 34 -11.07 20.55 1.02
C GLN A 34 -12.59 20.38 0.89
N ALA A 35 -13.14 20.82 -0.25
CA ALA A 35 -14.55 20.63 -0.54
C ALA A 35 -14.89 19.14 -0.30
N PRO A 36 -16.03 18.82 0.34
CA PRO A 36 -16.43 17.44 0.53
C PRO A 36 -16.34 16.72 -0.81
N ALA A 37 -15.66 15.57 -0.83
CA ALA A 37 -15.66 14.72 -2.01
C ALA A 37 -17.11 14.52 -2.45
N PRO A 38 -17.44 14.69 -3.75
CA PRO A 38 -18.80 14.49 -4.21
C PRO A 38 -19.28 13.10 -3.77
N ALA A 39 -20.52 13.04 -3.28
CA ALA A 39 -21.14 11.80 -2.85
C ALA A 39 -20.91 10.71 -3.92
N PRO A 40 -20.55 9.47 -3.54
CA PRO A 40 -20.30 8.42 -4.50
C PRO A 40 -21.52 8.27 -5.39
N ALA A 41 -21.32 8.41 -6.71
CA ALA A 41 -22.36 8.13 -7.68
C ALA A 41 -22.88 6.71 -7.43
N ALA A 42 -24.21 6.52 -7.51
CA ALA A 42 -24.83 5.22 -7.33
C ALA A 42 -24.11 4.17 -8.20
N SER A 43 -23.59 3.12 -7.57
CA SER A 43 -22.81 2.07 -8.22
C SER A 43 -23.68 1.36 -9.27
N ARG A 44 -23.25 1.38 -10.53
CA ARG A 44 -23.90 0.57 -11.57
C ARG A 44 -23.63 -0.91 -11.29
N PRO A 45 -24.57 -1.83 -11.57
CA PRO A 45 -24.29 -3.26 -11.45
C PRO A 45 -23.20 -3.68 -12.46
N ALA A 46 -22.49 -4.77 -12.15
CA ALA A 46 -21.57 -5.36 -13.10
C ALA A 46 -22.30 -5.84 -14.37
N PRO A 47 -21.69 -5.72 -15.57
CA PRO A 47 -22.12 -6.44 -16.75
C PRO A 47 -22.17 -7.94 -16.48
N ARG A 48 -22.94 -8.68 -17.29
CA ARG A 48 -23.11 -10.14 -17.14
C ARG A 48 -22.53 -10.88 -18.32
N THR A 49 -21.90 -12.01 -18.05
CA THR A 49 -21.48 -12.99 -19.06
C THR A 49 -22.70 -13.73 -19.64
N ALA A 50 -22.48 -14.50 -20.70
CA ALA A 50 -23.55 -15.29 -21.34
C ALA A 50 -24.21 -16.32 -20.42
N ASP A 51 -23.49 -16.81 -19.41
CA ASP A 51 -23.99 -17.71 -18.35
C ASP A 51 -24.57 -16.96 -17.13
N GLY A 52 -24.74 -15.64 -17.22
CA GLY A 52 -25.42 -14.81 -16.22
C GLY A 52 -24.56 -14.42 -15.00
N ARG A 53 -23.30 -14.85 -14.94
CA ARG A 53 -22.35 -14.43 -13.90
C ARG A 53 -21.92 -12.99 -14.10
N PRO A 54 -21.46 -12.29 -13.05
CA PRO A 54 -20.76 -11.02 -13.22
C PRO A 54 -19.58 -11.20 -14.17
N ASP A 55 -19.47 -10.27 -15.11
CA ASP A 55 -18.36 -10.20 -16.05
C ASP A 55 -17.18 -9.47 -15.41
N LEU A 56 -16.14 -10.20 -15.03
CA LEU A 56 -14.90 -9.66 -14.46
C LEU A 56 -13.87 -9.29 -15.54
N ASN A 57 -14.15 -9.53 -16.84
CA ASN A 57 -13.22 -9.22 -17.92
C ASN A 57 -12.84 -7.74 -17.90
N GLY A 58 -11.54 -7.50 -18.09
CA GLY A 58 -11.00 -6.15 -18.18
C GLY A 58 -9.55 -6.07 -17.76
N ILE A 59 -8.97 -4.90 -18.02
CA ILE A 59 -7.68 -4.48 -17.50
C ILE A 59 -7.97 -3.53 -16.33
N TRP A 60 -7.40 -3.84 -15.18
CA TRP A 60 -7.72 -3.26 -13.89
C TRP A 60 -6.49 -2.59 -13.31
N GLY A 61 -6.63 -1.36 -12.83
CA GLY A 61 -5.51 -0.65 -12.23
C GLY A 61 -5.95 0.45 -11.28
N THR A 62 -4.98 0.98 -10.54
CA THR A 62 -5.23 2.15 -9.70
C THR A 62 -5.27 3.38 -10.60
N ARG A 63 -6.44 4.04 -10.73
CA ARG A 63 -6.51 5.35 -11.41
C ARG A 63 -5.71 6.38 -10.62
N GLY A 64 -4.79 7.08 -11.29
CA GLY A 64 -4.06 8.20 -10.71
C GLY A 64 -2.80 7.82 -9.93
N GLY A 65 -1.97 6.93 -10.48
CA GLY A 65 -0.61 6.65 -10.00
C GLY A 65 0.33 7.84 -10.16
N GLY A 66 0.08 8.92 -9.43
CA GLY A 66 1.09 9.93 -9.15
C GLY A 66 2.05 9.40 -8.09
N LEU A 67 3.31 9.80 -8.16
CA LEU A 67 4.21 9.59 -7.02
C LEU A 67 3.60 10.27 -5.78
N PRO A 68 3.60 9.64 -4.61
CA PRO A 68 3.10 10.27 -3.40
C PRO A 68 3.90 11.54 -3.10
N ASN A 69 3.25 12.51 -2.45
CA ASN A 69 3.85 13.78 -2.03
C ASN A 69 4.46 14.62 -3.14
N THR A 70 3.84 14.65 -4.33
CA THR A 70 4.34 15.52 -5.41
C THR A 70 3.76 16.92 -5.39
N VAL A 71 4.62 17.93 -5.55
CA VAL A 71 4.27 19.32 -5.84
C VAL A 71 4.58 19.60 -7.30
N GLN A 72 3.61 20.13 -8.04
CA GLN A 72 3.82 20.56 -9.43
C GLN A 72 4.35 21.99 -9.47
N ARG A 73 5.41 22.23 -10.24
CA ARG A 73 5.97 23.57 -10.51
C ARG A 73 6.22 23.73 -12.00
N GLY A 74 5.24 24.32 -12.71
CA GLY A 74 5.26 24.35 -14.18
C GLY A 74 5.19 22.92 -14.73
N ASP A 75 6.10 22.58 -15.66
CA ASP A 75 6.21 21.24 -16.24
C ASP A 75 7.04 20.27 -15.38
N THR A 76 7.46 20.67 -14.18
CA THR A 76 8.28 19.85 -13.28
C THR A 76 7.45 19.27 -12.14
N GLN A 77 7.47 17.94 -12.02
CA GLN A 77 6.96 17.22 -10.86
C GLN A 77 8.06 17.09 -9.81
N ILE A 78 7.85 17.69 -8.63
CA ILE A 78 8.77 17.64 -7.49
C ILE A 78 8.23 16.62 -6.49
N VAL A 79 8.98 15.56 -6.19
CA VAL A 79 8.64 14.63 -5.10
C VAL A 79 9.18 15.20 -3.78
N VAL A 80 8.30 15.45 -2.83
CA VAL A 80 8.66 15.99 -1.51
C VAL A 80 8.70 14.86 -0.49
N PHE A 81 9.88 14.56 0.01
CA PHE A 81 10.04 13.67 1.16
C PHE A 81 9.95 14.51 2.43
N GLN A 82 8.86 14.37 3.19
CA GLN A 82 8.76 15.03 4.50
C GLN A 82 9.67 14.35 5.53
N LEU A 83 10.65 15.12 5.99
CA LEU A 83 11.66 14.69 6.97
C LEU A 83 11.36 15.21 8.39
N ASP A 84 10.15 15.70 8.65
CA ASP A 84 9.78 16.27 9.95
C ASP A 84 10.13 15.30 11.10
N GLY A 85 10.90 15.78 12.07
CA GLY A 85 11.34 15.02 13.24
C GLY A 85 12.55 14.11 13.03
N ALA A 86 13.09 13.99 11.81
CA ALA A 86 14.41 13.41 11.63
C ALA A 86 15.46 14.49 11.98
N ASP A 87 16.35 14.20 12.93
CA ASP A 87 17.52 15.04 13.26
C ASP A 87 18.51 15.04 12.10
N ILE A 88 18.13 15.63 10.97
CA ILE A 88 18.88 15.63 9.70
C ILE A 88 19.90 16.77 9.63
N PHE A 89 19.87 17.70 10.58
CA PHE A 89 20.70 18.91 10.56
C PHE A 89 21.80 18.93 11.64
N GLU A 90 21.88 17.92 12.53
CA GLU A 90 22.90 17.83 13.59
C GLU A 90 24.02 16.81 13.28
N GLY A 91 24.49 16.70 12.03
CA GLY A 91 25.63 15.83 11.69
C GLY A 91 25.43 14.33 11.95
N LYS A 92 24.19 13.89 12.17
CA LYS A 92 23.81 12.48 12.32
C LYS A 92 23.57 11.85 10.94
N ASP A 93 23.85 10.55 10.82
CA ASP A 93 23.64 9.78 9.60
C ASP A 93 22.14 9.78 9.21
N LEU A 94 21.82 10.49 8.12
CA LEU A 94 20.49 10.62 7.56
C LEU A 94 19.88 9.25 7.23
N PHE A 95 20.68 8.34 6.65
CA PHE A 95 20.18 7.04 6.23
C PHE A 95 19.88 6.16 7.43
N ALA A 96 20.72 6.19 8.47
CA ALA A 96 20.44 5.50 9.72
C ALA A 96 19.18 6.05 10.43
N ALA A 97 18.91 7.36 10.33
CA ALA A 97 17.70 7.96 10.89
C ALA A 97 16.43 7.54 10.12
N LEU A 98 16.52 7.52 8.79
CA LEU A 98 15.43 7.05 7.91
C LEU A 98 15.15 5.56 8.12
N ASP A 99 16.20 4.74 8.28
CA ASP A 99 16.10 3.31 8.54
C ASP A 99 15.37 3.03 9.86
N ARG A 100 15.77 3.68 10.96
CA ARG A 100 15.07 3.57 12.26
C ARG A 100 13.59 3.95 12.16
N ARG A 101 13.28 5.06 11.48
CA ARG A 101 11.88 5.49 11.26
C ARG A 101 11.12 4.47 10.40
N GLY A 102 11.77 3.89 9.41
CA GLY A 102 11.23 2.79 8.60
C GLY A 102 10.87 1.59 9.47
N ALA A 103 11.80 1.13 10.29
CA ALA A 103 11.61 0.03 11.23
C ALA A 103 10.45 0.32 12.21
N GLU A 104 10.38 1.51 12.78
CA GLU A 104 9.29 1.93 13.68
C GLU A 104 7.92 1.91 13.00
N ARG A 105 7.81 2.42 11.76
CA ARG A 105 6.56 2.39 11.00
C ARG A 105 6.10 0.96 10.74
N LYS A 106 7.01 0.07 10.37
CA LYS A 106 6.73 -1.34 10.05
C LYS A 106 6.37 -2.14 11.30
N ALA A 107 7.08 -1.89 12.40
CA ALA A 107 6.74 -2.46 13.70
C ALA A 107 5.29 -2.12 14.11
N ASN A 108 4.86 -0.90 13.80
CA ASN A 108 3.53 -0.35 14.10
C ASN A 108 2.56 -0.37 12.90
N ALA A 109 2.80 -1.23 11.90
CA ALA A 109 1.94 -1.31 10.72
C ALA A 109 0.47 -1.60 11.13
N PRO A 110 -0.51 -0.80 10.66
CA PRO A 110 -1.87 -0.84 11.17
C PRO A 110 -2.62 -2.15 10.85
N ASN A 111 -2.21 -2.88 9.81
CA ASN A 111 -2.79 -4.16 9.42
C ASN A 111 -1.75 -5.29 9.40
N LYS A 112 -0.96 -5.39 10.47
CA LYS A 112 0.05 -6.44 10.65
C LYS A 112 -0.62 -7.80 10.95
N PRO A 113 -0.17 -8.92 10.34
CA PRO A 113 -0.74 -10.24 10.62
C PRO A 113 -0.61 -10.64 12.10
N PRO A 114 -1.59 -11.37 12.66
CA PRO A 114 -1.64 -11.69 14.08
C PRO A 114 -0.75 -12.91 14.41
N TYR A 115 0.57 -12.76 14.25
CA TYR A 115 1.54 -13.82 14.54
C TYR A 115 1.46 -14.32 15.97
N LYS A 116 1.71 -15.62 16.13
CA LYS A 116 1.86 -16.23 17.46
C LYS A 116 3.04 -15.62 18.23
N PRO A 117 2.94 -15.43 19.55
CA PRO A 117 3.98 -14.79 20.36
C PRO A 117 5.38 -15.38 20.23
N GLU A 118 5.48 -16.71 20.09
CA GLU A 118 6.73 -17.46 19.95
C GLU A 118 7.47 -17.16 18.63
N LEU A 119 6.78 -16.62 17.63
CA LEU A 119 7.33 -16.29 16.31
C LEU A 119 7.81 -14.84 16.19
N ARG A 120 7.63 -14.02 17.24
CA ARG A 120 7.96 -12.60 17.22
C ARG A 120 9.42 -12.32 16.88
N ALA A 121 10.36 -13.10 17.44
CA ALA A 121 11.78 -12.94 17.17
C ALA A 121 12.13 -13.22 15.70
N LYS A 122 11.50 -14.23 15.09
CA LYS A 122 11.65 -14.52 13.66
C LYS A 122 11.13 -13.36 12.82
N LEU A 123 9.95 -12.82 13.17
CA LEU A 123 9.35 -11.68 12.46
C LEU A 123 10.21 -10.42 12.54
N GLU A 124 10.78 -10.12 13.70
CA GLU A 124 11.71 -8.99 13.88
C GLU A 124 13.00 -9.20 13.08
N GLU A 125 13.52 -10.43 13.02
CA GLU A 125 14.70 -10.73 12.19
C GLU A 125 14.40 -10.61 10.70
N THR A 126 13.30 -11.18 10.20
CA THR A 126 12.93 -11.12 8.78
C THR A 126 12.67 -9.69 8.35
N SER A 127 11.99 -8.91 9.19
CA SER A 127 11.77 -7.47 8.95
C SER A 127 13.09 -6.70 8.89
N ARG A 128 14.01 -6.93 9.85
CA ARG A 128 15.33 -6.27 9.87
C ARG A 128 16.21 -6.65 8.67
N ARG A 129 16.15 -7.90 8.22
CA ARG A 129 17.04 -8.43 7.15
C ARG A 129 16.33 -8.55 5.80
N GLN A 130 15.24 -7.82 5.62
CA GLN A 130 14.36 -7.95 4.46
C GLN A 130 15.05 -7.81 3.11
N THR A 131 15.99 -6.88 2.97
CA THR A 131 16.73 -6.69 1.72
C THR A 131 17.57 -7.91 1.33
N ARG A 132 18.03 -8.69 2.32
CA ARG A 132 18.76 -9.94 2.10
C ARG A 132 17.88 -11.17 2.00
N LEU A 133 16.73 -11.19 2.69
CA LEU A 133 15.92 -12.40 2.84
C LEU A 133 14.71 -12.43 1.92
N ASP A 134 14.24 -11.29 1.42
CA ASP A 134 13.04 -11.22 0.61
C ASP A 134 13.27 -11.93 -0.75
N PRO A 135 12.56 -13.06 -1.02
CA PRO A 135 12.72 -13.80 -2.27
C PRO A 135 12.40 -12.98 -3.52
N ALA A 136 11.57 -11.94 -3.38
CA ALA A 136 11.22 -11.07 -4.48
C ALA A 136 12.46 -10.34 -5.04
N PHE A 137 13.49 -10.05 -4.24
CA PHE A 137 14.74 -9.49 -4.78
C PHE A 137 15.50 -10.48 -5.65
N TYR A 138 15.35 -11.78 -5.39
CA TYR A 138 16.03 -12.87 -6.09
C TYR A 138 15.25 -13.43 -7.28
N CYS A 139 14.43 -12.58 -7.91
CA CYS A 139 13.58 -12.96 -9.03
C CYS A 139 12.61 -14.11 -8.77
N LYS A 140 12.33 -14.46 -7.49
CA LYS A 140 11.34 -15.48 -7.16
C LYS A 140 9.93 -14.92 -7.30
N PRO A 141 8.92 -15.78 -7.53
CA PRO A 141 7.52 -15.36 -7.51
C PRO A 141 7.17 -14.75 -6.15
N GLN A 142 6.21 -13.83 -6.12
CA GLN A 142 5.77 -13.22 -4.85
C GLN A 142 4.70 -14.04 -4.13
N GLY A 143 4.04 -14.95 -4.83
CA GLY A 143 2.87 -15.66 -4.33
C GLY A 143 1.66 -14.76 -4.13
N VAL A 144 0.57 -15.36 -3.67
CA VAL A 144 -0.61 -14.62 -3.22
C VAL A 144 -0.73 -14.71 -1.70
N PRO A 145 -1.18 -13.64 -1.04
CA PRO A 145 -1.79 -12.43 -1.62
C PRO A 145 -0.81 -11.26 -1.86
N ARG A 146 0.51 -11.44 -1.64
CA ARG A 146 1.50 -10.36 -1.81
C ARG A 146 1.50 -9.75 -3.21
N MET A 147 1.39 -10.56 -4.26
CA MET A 147 1.28 -10.08 -5.64
C MET A 147 0.03 -9.20 -5.86
N GLY A 148 -1.00 -9.37 -5.03
CA GLY A 148 -2.21 -8.57 -5.04
C GLY A 148 -3.23 -8.98 -6.12
N PRO A 149 -4.20 -8.11 -6.43
CA PRO A 149 -5.15 -8.30 -7.52
C PRO A 149 -4.45 -8.34 -8.89
N PRO A 150 -4.99 -9.07 -9.87
CA PRO A 150 -4.43 -9.12 -11.21
C PRO A 150 -4.62 -7.80 -11.97
N ASP A 151 -3.68 -7.54 -12.89
CA ASP A 151 -3.74 -6.41 -13.81
C ASP A 151 -4.77 -6.66 -14.92
N GLN A 152 -4.98 -7.91 -15.32
CA GLN A 152 -5.99 -8.26 -16.30
C GLN A 152 -6.70 -9.57 -15.93
N ILE A 153 -8.01 -9.60 -16.14
CA ILE A 153 -8.83 -10.79 -15.99
C ILE A 153 -9.38 -11.17 -17.36
N VAL A 154 -9.19 -12.44 -17.73
CA VAL A 154 -9.86 -13.09 -18.85
C VAL A 154 -10.77 -14.17 -18.29
N GLN A 155 -12.08 -13.99 -18.43
CA GLN A 155 -13.09 -14.92 -17.94
C GLN A 155 -13.73 -15.65 -19.11
N THR A 156 -13.71 -16.98 -19.02
CA THR A 156 -14.39 -17.89 -19.95
C THR A 156 -15.38 -18.75 -19.16
N PRO A 157 -16.31 -19.46 -19.83
CA PRO A 157 -17.12 -20.45 -19.13
C PRO A 157 -16.23 -21.46 -18.37
N GLY A 158 -16.48 -21.63 -17.08
CA GLY A 158 -15.81 -22.62 -16.23
C GLY A 158 -14.44 -22.22 -15.66
N GLN A 159 -13.84 -21.08 -16.04
CA GLN A 159 -12.56 -20.64 -15.47
C GLN A 159 -12.33 -19.13 -15.61
N VAL A 160 -11.43 -18.60 -14.78
CA VAL A 160 -10.84 -17.27 -14.96
C VAL A 160 -9.33 -17.37 -15.06
N VAL A 161 -8.74 -16.59 -15.96
CA VAL A 161 -7.30 -16.40 -16.07
C VAL A 161 -6.96 -15.04 -15.48
N LEU A 162 -6.14 -15.06 -14.44
CA LEU A 162 -5.64 -13.87 -13.74
C LEU A 162 -4.23 -13.60 -14.25
N LEU A 163 -4.04 -12.46 -14.91
CA LEU A 163 -2.80 -12.06 -15.55
C LEU A 163 -2.13 -10.93 -14.76
N TYR A 164 -0.83 -11.05 -14.57
CA TYR A 164 -0.02 -10.11 -13.81
C TYR A 164 1.13 -9.60 -14.66
N ALA A 165 1.26 -8.28 -14.77
CA ALA A 165 2.41 -7.66 -15.41
C ALA A 165 3.69 -8.03 -14.65
N ASN A 166 3.59 -8.15 -13.32
CA ASN A 166 4.72 -8.53 -12.47
C ASN A 166 5.25 -9.92 -12.81
N ARG A 167 6.51 -9.95 -13.28
CA ARG A 167 7.23 -11.16 -13.74
C ARG A 167 6.51 -11.96 -14.82
N ASN A 168 5.59 -11.35 -15.57
CA ASN A 168 4.77 -12.03 -16.59
C ASN A 168 4.07 -13.30 -16.05
N THR A 169 3.56 -13.21 -14.82
CA THR A 169 2.95 -14.35 -14.12
C THR A 169 1.46 -14.46 -14.48
N PHE A 170 0.92 -15.68 -14.44
CA PHE A 170 -0.51 -15.91 -14.58
C PHE A 170 -1.00 -17.03 -13.67
N ARG A 171 -2.30 -17.03 -13.40
CA ARG A 171 -3.02 -18.12 -12.71
C ARG A 171 -4.26 -18.49 -13.52
N VAL A 172 -4.52 -19.79 -13.66
CA VAL A 172 -5.76 -20.30 -14.23
C VAL A 172 -6.58 -20.90 -13.08
N ILE A 173 -7.77 -20.34 -12.86
CA ILE A 173 -8.63 -20.68 -11.73
C ILE A 173 -9.92 -21.32 -12.27
N PRO A 174 -10.13 -22.64 -12.12
CA PRO A 174 -11.43 -23.24 -12.39
C PRO A 174 -12.50 -22.64 -11.48
N THR A 175 -13.72 -22.45 -11.97
CA THR A 175 -14.80 -21.75 -11.22
C THR A 175 -15.98 -22.66 -10.82
N ASP A 176 -15.80 -23.98 -10.93
CA ASP A 176 -16.81 -24.99 -10.65
C ASP A 176 -16.79 -25.51 -9.21
N GLY A 177 -15.91 -24.99 -8.34
CA GLY A 177 -15.83 -25.38 -6.94
C GLY A 177 -15.35 -26.82 -6.72
N ARG A 178 -14.65 -27.42 -7.69
CA ARG A 178 -14.10 -28.78 -7.57
C ARG A 178 -13.12 -28.92 -6.39
N PRO A 179 -12.85 -30.15 -5.91
CA PRO A 179 -11.79 -30.35 -4.93
C PRO A 179 -10.43 -29.85 -5.43
N HIS A 180 -9.59 -29.41 -4.49
CA HIS A 180 -8.18 -29.12 -4.75
C HIS A 180 -7.45 -30.37 -5.26
N ARG A 181 -6.44 -30.14 -6.09
CA ARG A 181 -5.55 -31.22 -6.58
C ARG A 181 -4.66 -31.69 -5.44
N ASP A 182 -4.58 -33.00 -5.26
CA ASP A 182 -3.71 -33.67 -4.28
C ASP A 182 -2.49 -34.34 -4.92
N ASP A 183 -2.39 -34.29 -6.25
CA ASP A 183 -1.35 -34.91 -7.08
C ASP A 183 -0.37 -33.90 -7.68
N VAL A 184 -0.27 -32.70 -7.09
CA VAL A 184 0.61 -31.62 -7.56
C VAL A 184 1.54 -31.13 -6.45
N ASP A 185 2.79 -30.86 -6.83
CA ASP A 185 3.76 -30.27 -5.91
C ASP A 185 3.30 -28.88 -5.44
N PRO A 186 3.64 -28.49 -4.19
CA PRO A 186 3.38 -27.15 -3.71
C PRO A 186 4.03 -26.09 -4.61
N SER A 187 3.37 -24.95 -4.76
CA SER A 187 3.89 -23.85 -5.59
C SER A 187 3.78 -22.51 -4.91
N TRP A 188 4.54 -21.53 -5.38
CA TRP A 188 4.52 -20.16 -4.87
C TRP A 188 3.13 -19.51 -5.03
N MET A 189 2.38 -19.88 -6.07
CA MET A 189 1.05 -19.32 -6.37
C MET A 189 -0.10 -20.16 -5.80
N GLY A 190 0.21 -21.31 -5.21
CA GLY A 190 -0.76 -22.30 -4.72
C GLY A 190 -1.62 -22.95 -5.81
N ASP A 191 -2.42 -23.92 -5.39
CA ASP A 191 -3.54 -24.47 -6.15
C ASP A 191 -4.81 -23.69 -5.83
N GLY A 192 -5.42 -23.05 -6.82
CA GLY A 192 -6.58 -22.17 -6.64
C GLY A 192 -7.85 -22.74 -7.25
N VAL A 193 -8.94 -22.77 -6.49
CA VAL A 193 -10.27 -23.17 -6.95
C VAL A 193 -11.28 -22.06 -6.66
N GLY A 194 -11.95 -21.60 -7.70
CA GLY A 194 -13.02 -20.63 -7.65
C GLY A 194 -14.40 -21.25 -7.48
N ARG A 195 -15.29 -20.52 -6.81
CA ARG A 195 -16.74 -20.72 -6.85
C ARG A 195 -17.44 -19.37 -6.80
N TRP A 196 -18.66 -19.31 -7.32
CA TRP A 196 -19.49 -18.11 -7.22
C TRP A 196 -20.35 -18.14 -5.97
N GLU A 197 -20.21 -17.10 -5.14
CA GLU A 197 -21.12 -16.78 -4.04
C GLU A 197 -21.87 -15.49 -4.44
N ASP A 198 -23.12 -15.66 -4.88
CA ASP A 198 -23.90 -14.62 -5.54
C ASP A 198 -23.14 -13.98 -6.72
N ASP A 199 -22.80 -12.69 -6.60
CA ASP A 199 -22.06 -11.89 -7.57
C ASP A 199 -20.56 -11.77 -7.25
N THR A 200 -20.05 -12.63 -6.38
CA THR A 200 -18.65 -12.63 -5.96
C THR A 200 -17.98 -13.93 -6.38
N LEU A 201 -16.88 -13.84 -7.12
CA LEU A 201 -16.00 -14.97 -7.31
C LEU A 201 -15.13 -15.12 -6.06
N VAL A 202 -15.27 -16.25 -5.38
CA VAL A 202 -14.47 -16.62 -4.21
C VAL A 202 -13.48 -17.69 -4.62
N VAL A 203 -12.19 -17.41 -4.46
CA VAL A 203 -11.10 -18.32 -4.81
C VAL A 203 -10.45 -18.83 -3.52
N ASP A 204 -10.56 -20.13 -3.29
CA ASP A 204 -9.82 -20.85 -2.25
C ASP A 204 -8.45 -21.22 -2.81
N VAL A 205 -7.37 -20.89 -2.11
CA VAL A 205 -6.00 -21.21 -2.54
C VAL A 205 -5.26 -21.92 -1.43
N ARG A 206 -4.59 -23.03 -1.76
CA ARG A 206 -3.83 -23.89 -0.85
C ARG A 206 -2.56 -24.43 -1.53
N ASN A 207 -1.86 -25.36 -0.88
CA ASN A 207 -0.72 -26.07 -1.44
C ASN A 207 0.42 -25.11 -1.85
N PHE A 208 0.80 -24.25 -0.90
CA PHE A 208 1.87 -23.28 -1.07
C PHE A 208 3.21 -23.87 -0.65
N THR A 209 4.30 -23.36 -1.24
CA THR A 209 5.61 -23.43 -0.57
C THR A 209 5.61 -22.52 0.66
N ASP A 210 6.57 -22.67 1.57
CA ASP A 210 6.80 -21.75 2.69
C ASP A 210 7.85 -20.66 2.38
N GLU A 211 8.19 -20.51 1.09
CA GLU A 211 9.31 -19.67 0.64
C GLU A 211 8.88 -18.22 0.38
N SER A 212 7.62 -17.95 0.04
CA SER A 212 7.12 -16.59 -0.23
C SER A 212 6.82 -15.80 1.04
N TRP A 213 6.71 -14.48 0.86
CA TRP A 213 6.27 -13.55 1.91
C TRP A 213 4.92 -12.95 1.55
N LEU A 214 4.16 -12.56 2.57
CA LEU A 214 2.85 -11.90 2.47
C LEU A 214 2.95 -10.40 2.19
N ASP A 215 4.07 -9.80 2.57
CA ASP A 215 4.40 -8.39 2.31
C ASP A 215 5.93 -8.20 2.25
N ALA A 216 6.40 -7.06 1.75
CA ALA A 216 7.81 -6.71 1.72
C ALA A 216 8.41 -6.56 3.14
N ASP A 217 7.58 -6.35 4.16
CA ASP A 217 7.96 -6.15 5.56
C ASP A 217 8.46 -7.41 6.31
N GLY A 218 8.73 -8.52 5.61
CA GLY A 218 9.21 -9.75 6.24
C GLY A 218 8.11 -10.64 6.81
N TRP A 219 6.86 -10.45 6.39
CA TRP A 219 5.73 -11.23 6.86
C TRP A 219 5.74 -12.61 6.18
N PHE A 220 6.15 -13.64 6.91
CA PHE A 220 6.25 -15.02 6.43
C PHE A 220 4.99 -15.84 6.71
N HIS A 221 4.84 -16.96 6.00
CA HIS A 221 3.82 -17.96 6.26
C HIS A 221 4.44 -19.36 6.30
N SER A 222 3.65 -20.37 6.64
CA SER A 222 4.02 -21.78 6.50
C SER A 222 3.46 -22.38 5.20
N ASP A 223 3.76 -23.65 4.97
CA ASP A 223 3.17 -24.49 3.93
C ASP A 223 1.71 -24.88 4.21
N GLN A 224 1.22 -24.66 5.43
CA GLN A 224 -0.19 -24.85 5.82
C GLN A 224 -1.05 -23.60 5.60
N MET A 225 -0.51 -22.58 4.92
CA MET A 225 -1.25 -21.39 4.56
C MET A 225 -2.42 -21.72 3.64
N ARG A 226 -3.55 -21.06 3.89
CA ARG A 226 -4.71 -21.00 3.01
C ARG A 226 -5.08 -19.53 2.79
N VAL A 227 -5.38 -19.19 1.54
CA VAL A 227 -5.80 -17.85 1.16
C VAL A 227 -7.20 -17.92 0.56
N ILE A 228 -8.11 -17.07 1.03
CA ILE A 228 -9.43 -16.88 0.45
C ILE A 228 -9.46 -15.51 -0.21
N GLU A 229 -9.42 -15.47 -1.54
CA GLU A 229 -9.55 -14.25 -2.32
C GLU A 229 -11.00 -14.04 -2.76
N ARG A 230 -11.47 -12.79 -2.74
CA ARG A 230 -12.81 -12.42 -3.19
C ARG A 230 -12.73 -11.33 -4.24
N PHE A 231 -13.35 -11.57 -5.39
CA PHE A 231 -13.42 -10.66 -6.53
C PHE A 231 -14.87 -10.29 -6.77
N ARG A 232 -15.20 -9.00 -6.63
CA ARG A 232 -16.54 -8.48 -6.88
C ARG A 232 -16.45 -7.25 -7.76
N ARG A 233 -17.23 -7.18 -8.82
CA ARG A 233 -17.29 -6.01 -9.71
C ARG A 233 -18.53 -5.18 -9.43
N GLU A 234 -18.37 -3.87 -9.37
CA GLU A 234 -19.43 -2.88 -9.29
C GLU A 234 -19.18 -1.79 -10.35
N GLY A 235 -19.88 -1.89 -11.48
CA GLY A 235 -19.69 -1.02 -12.64
C GLY A 235 -18.26 -1.13 -13.17
N ASP A 236 -17.49 -0.04 -13.04
CA ASP A 236 -16.10 0.05 -13.48
C ASP A 236 -15.11 -0.10 -12.32
N VAL A 237 -15.54 -0.67 -11.20
CA VAL A 237 -14.70 -0.91 -10.03
C VAL A 237 -14.63 -2.40 -9.73
N LEU A 238 -13.42 -2.94 -9.66
CA LEU A 238 -13.14 -4.28 -9.13
C LEU A 238 -12.75 -4.14 -7.65
N HIS A 239 -13.49 -4.81 -6.79
CA HIS A 239 -13.21 -4.96 -5.37
C HIS A 239 -12.46 -6.28 -5.17
N TYR A 240 -11.30 -6.19 -4.54
CA TYR A 240 -10.47 -7.32 -4.18
C TYR A 240 -10.21 -7.33 -2.68
N SER A 241 -10.41 -8.47 -2.04
CA SER A 241 -9.99 -8.73 -0.66
C SER A 241 -9.38 -10.12 -0.55
N ALA A 242 -8.49 -10.30 0.42
CA ALA A 242 -7.89 -11.58 0.72
C ALA A 242 -7.87 -11.80 2.23
N THR A 243 -8.31 -12.99 2.63
CA THR A 243 -8.20 -13.51 4.00
C THR A 243 -7.12 -14.59 4.01
N VAL A 244 -6.18 -14.52 4.95
CA VAL A 244 -5.13 -15.53 5.12
C VAL A 244 -5.37 -16.30 6.41
N GLU A 245 -5.43 -17.62 6.30
CA GLU A 245 -5.50 -18.55 7.41
C GLU A 245 -4.19 -19.35 7.44
N ASP A 246 -3.48 -19.31 8.57
CA ASP A 246 -2.32 -20.15 8.76
C ASP A 246 -2.26 -20.58 10.24
N PRO A 247 -2.67 -21.81 10.57
CA PRO A 247 -2.73 -22.28 11.95
C PRO A 247 -1.34 -22.52 12.55
N VAL A 248 -0.28 -22.56 11.75
CA VAL A 248 1.10 -22.71 12.22
C VAL A 248 1.63 -21.36 12.70
N VAL A 249 1.42 -20.29 11.92
CA VAL A 249 2.03 -18.99 12.21
C VAL A 249 1.10 -17.95 12.86
N PHE A 250 -0.22 -18.03 12.68
CA PHE A 250 -1.16 -17.02 13.16
C PHE A 250 -2.00 -17.50 14.34
N THR A 251 -2.48 -16.53 15.13
CA THR A 251 -3.43 -16.76 16.23
C THR A 251 -4.89 -16.77 15.75
N GLY A 252 -5.15 -16.32 14.52
CA GLY A 252 -6.45 -16.34 13.85
C GLY A 252 -6.33 -15.85 12.41
N PRO A 253 -7.44 -15.83 11.65
CA PRO A 253 -7.45 -15.31 10.28
C PRO A 253 -6.97 -13.87 10.20
N TRP A 254 -6.23 -13.54 9.14
CA TRP A 254 -5.76 -12.19 8.84
C TRP A 254 -6.47 -11.65 7.60
N GLU A 255 -7.13 -10.51 7.75
CA GLU A 255 -7.78 -9.81 6.64
C GLU A 255 -6.85 -8.74 6.08
N MET A 256 -6.45 -8.89 4.82
CA MET A 256 -5.69 -7.84 4.14
C MET A 256 -6.54 -6.60 3.90
N THR A 257 -5.87 -5.45 3.80
CA THR A 257 -6.53 -4.19 3.43
C THR A 257 -7.16 -4.35 2.05
N PRO A 258 -8.49 -4.24 1.91
CA PRO A 258 -9.14 -4.42 0.62
C PRO A 258 -8.68 -3.38 -0.41
N ARG A 259 -8.59 -3.81 -1.66
CA ARG A 259 -8.19 -2.97 -2.79
C ARG A 259 -9.36 -2.73 -3.73
N ARG A 260 -9.40 -1.53 -4.29
CA ARG A 260 -10.35 -1.14 -5.33
C ARG A 260 -9.57 -0.73 -6.57
N LEU A 261 -9.85 -1.40 -7.68
CA LEU A 261 -9.23 -1.14 -8.97
C LEU A 261 -10.28 -0.56 -9.90
N ALA A 262 -9.87 0.37 -10.74
CA ALA A 262 -10.71 0.91 -11.79
C ALA A 262 -10.49 0.15 -13.09
N LEU A 263 -11.56 -0.01 -13.87
CA LEU A 263 -11.48 -0.47 -15.24
C LEU A 263 -10.72 0.56 -16.09
N LEU A 264 -9.71 0.08 -16.80
CA LEU A 264 -8.92 0.82 -17.76
C LEU A 264 -9.44 0.52 -19.17
N THR A 265 -9.64 1.57 -19.97
CA THR A 265 -10.34 1.50 -21.28
C THR A 265 -9.66 2.31 -22.38
N GLY A 266 -8.54 2.96 -22.07
CA GLY A 266 -7.71 3.69 -23.02
C GLY A 266 -6.93 2.74 -23.93
N THR A 267 -6.61 3.19 -25.14
CA THR A 267 -5.85 2.39 -26.12
C THR A 267 -4.40 2.11 -25.70
N SER A 268 -3.88 2.83 -24.71
CA SER A 268 -2.58 2.60 -24.08
C SER A 268 -2.64 1.63 -22.89
N ASP A 269 -3.84 1.21 -22.48
CA ASP A 269 -4.06 0.45 -21.25
C ASP A 269 -3.89 -1.05 -21.51
N ALA A 270 -2.80 -1.43 -22.17
CA ALA A 270 -2.46 -2.83 -22.40
C ALA A 270 -1.73 -3.41 -21.18
N LEU A 271 -1.88 -4.72 -20.96
CA LEU A 271 -1.00 -5.44 -20.04
C LEU A 271 0.42 -5.39 -20.60
N MET A 272 1.28 -4.62 -19.95
CA MET A 272 2.67 -4.45 -20.37
C MET A 272 3.51 -5.63 -19.88
N GLU A 273 4.22 -6.26 -20.81
CA GLU A 273 5.21 -7.27 -20.48
C GLU A 273 6.31 -6.65 -19.62
N SER A 274 6.57 -7.25 -18.45
CA SER A 274 7.72 -6.87 -17.64
C SER A 274 9.01 -7.32 -18.33
N PRO A 275 10.07 -6.50 -18.30
CA PRO A 275 11.38 -6.95 -18.73
C PRO A 275 11.83 -8.17 -17.89
N PRO A 276 12.68 -9.05 -18.45
CA PRO A 276 13.22 -10.18 -17.70
C PRO A 276 13.85 -9.74 -16.39
N CYS A 277 13.52 -10.44 -15.30
CA CYS A 277 14.19 -10.18 -14.03
C CYS A 277 15.61 -10.74 -14.07
N VAL A 278 16.58 -9.89 -13.74
CA VAL A 278 17.97 -10.29 -13.54
C VAL A 278 18.40 -9.76 -12.18
N GLU A 279 18.64 -10.68 -11.26
CA GLU A 279 19.24 -10.37 -9.97
C GLU A 279 20.69 -9.93 -10.21
N ARG A 280 21.02 -8.71 -9.79
CA ARG A 280 22.40 -8.16 -9.84
C ARG A 280 22.82 -7.49 -8.54
N SER A 281 21.88 -7.30 -7.62
CA SER A 281 22.07 -6.49 -6.41
C SER A 281 22.67 -7.32 -5.29
N SER A 282 22.37 -8.62 -5.22
CA SER A 282 22.72 -9.47 -4.10
C SER A 282 24.23 -9.57 -3.80
N PRO A 283 25.14 -9.63 -4.80
CA PRO A 283 26.57 -9.64 -4.55
C PRO A 283 27.12 -8.29 -4.09
N HIS A 284 26.31 -7.22 -4.21
CA HIS A 284 26.69 -5.84 -3.91
C HIS A 284 25.97 -5.28 -2.66
N MET A 285 25.18 -6.09 -1.96
CA MET A 285 24.52 -5.68 -0.72
C MET A 285 25.52 -5.52 0.41
N VAL A 286 25.66 -4.29 0.90
CA VAL A 286 26.59 -3.94 1.99
C VAL A 286 25.90 -3.72 3.34
N THR A 287 24.60 -3.40 3.34
CA THR A 287 23.79 -3.10 4.53
C THR A 287 22.49 -3.92 4.55
N ASP A 288 21.85 -3.97 5.72
CA ASP A 288 20.50 -4.56 5.92
C ASP A 288 19.43 -3.46 5.95
N ASP A 289 19.62 -2.37 5.19
CA ASP A 289 18.71 -1.22 5.24
C ASP A 289 17.31 -1.63 4.84
N HIS A 290 16.32 -1.02 5.48
CA HIS A 290 14.93 -1.28 5.17
C HIS A 290 14.54 -0.67 3.80
N HIS A 291 13.90 -1.47 2.93
CA HIS A 291 13.16 -1.02 1.74
C HIS A 291 12.19 0.13 2.04
#